data_AF-A0A2M7E3R0-F1
#
_entry.id   AF-A0A2M7E3R0-F1
#
_cell.length_a   1.000
_cell.length_b   1.000
_cell.length_c   1.000
_cell.angle_alpha   90.00
_cell.angle_beta   90.00
_cell.angle_gamma   90.00
#
_symmetry.space_group_name_H-M   'P 1'
#
loop_
_entity.id
_entity.type
_entity.pdbx_description
1 polymer ?
#
loop_
_entity_poly.entity_id
_entity_poly.type
_entity_poly.pdbx_seq_one_letter_code
_entity_poly.pdbx_strand_id
1 'polypeptide(L)'
;GIDVNPVLNSWATFLAKRQKLLNIKFISKNIFDYDLSKADAIYLFLMPELIDKLENKFNHEIRPKTIVISHGFEIKFWKKYLIKKRDHKPFPTYYYLIT
;
A
#
# COMPACT_ATOMS: atom_id res chain seq x y z
N GLY A 1 -1.74 5.49 -7.34
CA GLY A 1 -2.20 4.09 -7.23
C GLY A 1 -1.39 3.23 -8.17
N ILE A 2 -1.02 2.03 -7.75
CA ILE A 2 -0.29 1.06 -8.56
C ILE A 2 -1.16 -0.18 -8.62
N ASP A 3 -1.47 -0.65 -9.83
CA ASP A 3 -2.26 -1.86 -10.05
C ASP A 3 -1.81 -2.49 -11.36
N VAL A 4 -1.75 -3.82 -11.45
CA VAL A 4 -1.37 -4.51 -12.70
C VAL A 4 -2.45 -4.41 -13.78
N ASN A 5 -3.70 -4.19 -13.38
CA ASN A 5 -4.83 -4.13 -14.29
C ASN A 5 -4.94 -2.74 -14.96
N PRO A 6 -4.70 -2.63 -16.29
CA PRO A 6 -4.76 -1.35 -16.99
C PRO A 6 -6.18 -0.79 -17.11
N VAL A 7 -7.20 -1.65 -17.12
CA VAL A 7 -8.61 -1.24 -17.20
C VAL A 7 -9.03 -0.51 -15.92
N LEU A 8 -8.69 -1.08 -14.76
CA LEU A 8 -8.98 -0.46 -13.45
C LEU A 8 -8.27 0.88 -13.29
N ASN A 9 -7.00 0.97 -13.70
CA ASN A 9 -6.24 2.23 -13.65
C ASN A 9 -6.82 3.30 -14.58
N SER A 10 -7.26 2.90 -15.78
CA SER A 10 -7.91 3.83 -16.73
C SER A 10 -9.22 4.36 -16.18
N TRP A 11 -10.03 3.48 -15.57
CA TRP A 11 -11.27 3.85 -14.90
C TRP A 11 -11.02 4.79 -13.71
N ALA A 12 -10.06 4.47 -12.85
CA ALA A 12 -9.68 5.32 -11.72
C ALA A 12 -9.19 6.71 -12.18
N THR A 13 -8.45 6.77 -13.28
CA THR A 13 -8.01 8.02 -13.90
C THR A 13 -9.19 8.85 -14.39
N PHE A 14 -10.16 8.23 -15.07
CA PHE A 14 -11.39 8.91 -15.49
C PHE A 14 -12.17 9.47 -14.30
N LEU A 15 -12.35 8.67 -13.24
CA LEU A 15 -13.04 9.11 -12.02
C LEU A 15 -12.32 10.28 -11.33
N ALA A 16 -10.98 10.25 -11.25
CA ALA A 16 -10.19 11.34 -10.68
C ALA A 16 -10.30 12.63 -11.51
N LYS A 17 -10.27 12.53 -12.85
CA LYS A 17 -10.49 13.67 -13.75
C LYS A 17 -11.89 14.26 -13.59
N ARG A 18 -12.92 13.41 -13.51
CA ARG A 18 -14.32 13.83 -13.28
C ARG A 18 -14.48 14.61 -11.97
N GLN A 19 -13.72 14.22 -10.93
CA GLN A 19 -13.68 14.89 -9.63
C GLN A 19 -12.70 16.08 -9.56
N LYS A 20 -12.03 16.42 -10.67
CA LYS A 20 -11.05 17.52 -10.75
C LYS A 20 -9.87 17.39 -9.76
N LEU A 21 -9.43 16.15 -9.50
CA LEU A 21 -8.29 15.88 -8.62
C LEU A 21 -6.97 16.07 -9.40
N LEU A 22 -6.16 17.05 -9.02
CA LEU A 22 -5.00 17.51 -9.80
C LEU A 22 -3.68 16.79 -9.46
N ASN A 23 -3.58 16.15 -8.29
CA ASN A 23 -2.34 15.57 -7.76
C ASN A 23 -2.41 14.04 -7.60
N ILE A 24 -3.01 13.36 -8.57
CA ILE A 24 -3.20 11.91 -8.54
C ILE A 24 -2.61 11.28 -9.79
N LYS A 25 -1.86 10.19 -9.59
CA LYS A 25 -1.33 9.36 -10.67
C LYS A 25 -1.70 7.90 -10.42
N PHE A 26 -2.18 7.23 -11.47
CA PHE A 26 -2.40 5.79 -11.51
C PHE A 26 -1.39 5.18 -12.47
N ILE A 27 -0.77 4.08 -12.07
CA ILE A 27 0.36 3.47 -12.76
C ILE A 27 0.05 1.99 -12.96
N SER A 28 -0.02 1.56 -14.22
CA SER A 28 -0.18 0.16 -14.58
C SER A 28 1.15 -0.56 -14.50
N LYS A 29 1.46 -1.11 -13.32
CA LYS A 29 2.71 -1.82 -13.06
C LYS A 29 2.51 -2.87 -11.99
N ASN A 30 3.33 -3.92 -12.05
CA ASN A 30 3.47 -4.84 -10.94
C ASN A 30 4.13 -4.12 -9.75
N ILE A 31 3.56 -4.29 -8.55
CA ILE A 31 4.09 -3.69 -7.33
C ILE A 31 5.52 -4.15 -7.05
N PHE A 32 5.90 -5.37 -7.42
CA PHE A 32 7.27 -5.87 -7.26
C PHE A 32 8.29 -5.06 -8.06
N ASP A 33 7.88 -4.51 -9.21
CA ASP A 33 8.76 -3.78 -10.14
C ASP A 33 8.72 -2.26 -9.92
N TYR A 34 7.87 -1.75 -9.04
CA TYR A 34 7.72 -0.32 -8.78
C TYR A 34 8.57 0.13 -7.58
N ASP A 35 9.31 1.22 -7.71
CA ASP A 35 10.15 1.78 -6.63
C ASP A 35 9.29 2.46 -5.54
N LEU A 36 9.32 1.89 -4.33
CA LEU A 36 8.57 2.40 -3.17
C LEU A 36 9.36 3.42 -2.33
N SER A 37 10.64 3.66 -2.64
CA SER A 37 11.54 4.45 -1.80
C SER A 37 11.16 5.92 -1.64
N LYS A 38 10.26 6.43 -2.47
CA LYS A 38 9.76 7.81 -2.41
C LYS A 38 8.51 7.98 -1.56
N ALA A 39 7.87 6.90 -1.13
CA ALA A 39 6.63 6.96 -0.39
C ALA A 39 6.85 7.36 1.07
N ASP A 40 6.11 8.38 1.54
CA ASP A 40 6.03 8.74 2.96
C ASP A 40 4.93 7.95 3.70
N ALA A 41 3.93 7.51 2.94
CA ALA A 41 2.87 6.63 3.42
C ALA A 41 2.50 5.61 2.36
N ILE A 42 2.22 4.37 2.79
CA ILE A 42 1.81 3.26 1.93
C ILE A 42 0.51 2.67 2.49
N TYR A 43 -0.50 2.56 1.63
CA TYR A 43 -1.76 1.88 1.95
C TYR A 43 -1.88 0.61 1.13
N LEU A 44 -2.21 -0.50 1.78
CA LEU A 44 -2.32 -1.83 1.19
C LEU A 44 -3.68 -2.43 1.52
N PHE A 45 -4.31 -3.04 0.52
CA PHE A 45 -5.41 -3.98 0.71
C PHE A 45 -5.19 -5.16 -0.23
N LEU A 46 -4.36 -6.10 0.21
CA LEU A 46 -3.84 -7.21 -0.59
C LEU A 46 -4.10 -8.53 0.12
N MET A 47 -3.87 -9.64 -0.58
CA MET A 47 -3.91 -10.99 0.01
C MET A 47 -2.66 -11.24 0.87
N PRO A 48 -2.76 -12.03 1.96
CA PRO A 48 -1.66 -12.26 2.89
C PRO A 48 -0.43 -12.88 2.20
N GLU A 49 -0.62 -13.82 1.27
CA GLU A 49 0.49 -14.42 0.52
C GLU A 49 1.27 -13.40 -0.33
N LEU A 50 0.59 -12.37 -0.83
CA LEU A 50 1.23 -11.31 -1.61
C LEU A 50 1.98 -10.34 -0.68
N ILE A 51 1.43 -10.06 0.49
CA ILE A 51 2.09 -9.27 1.54
C ILE A 51 3.38 -9.97 1.98
N ASP A 52 3.33 -11.28 2.24
CA ASP A 52 4.50 -12.06 2.65
C ASP A 52 5.62 -12.01 1.59
N LYS A 53 5.28 -12.08 0.30
CA LYS A 53 6.24 -11.92 -0.81
C LYS A 53 6.88 -10.53 -0.89
N LEU A 54 6.27 -9.51 -0.30
CA LEU A 54 6.80 -8.15 -0.30
C LEU A 54 7.86 -7.90 0.79
N GLU A 55 8.11 -8.87 1.68
CA GLU A 55 9.05 -8.73 2.81
C GLU A 55 10.40 -8.15 2.40
N ASN A 56 11.08 -8.78 1.43
CA ASN A 56 12.38 -8.31 0.97
C ASN A 56 12.29 -6.89 0.40
N LYS A 57 11.32 -6.62 -0.47
CA LYS A 57 11.15 -5.30 -1.07
C LYS A 57 10.89 -4.23 -0.02
N PHE A 58 10.03 -4.51 0.94
CA PHE A 58 9.65 -3.58 2.00
C PHE A 58 10.84 -3.26 2.91
N ASN A 59 11.63 -4.27 3.30
CA ASN A 59 12.81 -4.07 4.13
C ASN A 59 13.93 -3.28 3.44
N HIS A 60 14.02 -3.32 2.10
CA HIS A 60 15.07 -2.61 1.34
C HIS A 60 14.66 -1.23 0.85
N GLU A 61 13.40 -1.05 0.42
CA GLU A 61 12.97 0.19 -0.23
C GLU A 61 12.25 1.15 0.72
N ILE A 62 11.57 0.67 1.76
CA ILE A 62 10.76 1.55 2.60
C ILE A 62 11.66 2.30 3.59
N ARG A 63 11.60 3.63 3.53
CA ARG A 63 12.43 4.51 4.35
C ARG A 63 12.00 4.48 5.82
N PRO A 64 12.92 4.72 6.76
CA PRO A 64 12.56 5.08 8.13
C PRO A 64 11.56 6.24 8.16
N LYS A 65 10.69 6.23 9.17
CA LYS A 65 9.56 7.15 9.40
C LYS A 65 8.41 7.02 8.39
N THR A 66 8.45 6.06 7.47
CA THR A 66 7.30 5.75 6.59
C THR A 66 6.16 5.14 7.40
N ILE A 67 4.94 5.60 7.14
CA ILE A 67 3.73 5.00 7.71
C ILE A 67 3.18 3.96 6.74
N VAL A 68 3.04 2.72 7.20
CA VAL A 68 2.44 1.64 6.39
C VAL A 68 1.11 1.25 7.01
N ILE A 69 0.06 1.23 6.18
CA ILE A 69 -1.31 0.93 6.57
C ILE A 69 -1.75 -0.30 5.81
N SER A 70 -1.99 -1.41 6.52
CA SER A 70 -2.49 -2.65 5.94
C SER A 70 -3.93 -2.87 6.37
N HIS A 71 -4.85 -2.84 5.41
CA HIS A 71 -6.26 -3.15 5.63
C HIS A 71 -6.50 -4.64 5.36
N GLY A 72 -7.30 -5.33 6.19
CA GLY A 72 -7.55 -6.76 6.03
C GLY A 72 -6.61 -7.65 6.83
N PHE A 73 -5.31 -7.56 6.53
CA PHE A 73 -4.32 -8.53 7.00
C PHE A 73 -3.13 -7.87 7.69
N GLU A 74 -2.61 -8.53 8.72
CA GLU A 74 -1.40 -8.12 9.44
C GLU A 74 -0.13 -8.43 8.62
N ILE A 75 0.83 -7.50 8.59
CA ILE A 75 2.17 -7.71 8.04
C ILE A 75 3.04 -8.43 9.10
N LYS A 76 3.14 -9.76 9.00
CA LYS A 76 3.74 -10.61 10.04
C LYS A 76 5.21 -10.29 10.32
N PHE A 77 6.01 -10.09 9.27
CA PHE A 77 7.45 -9.78 9.39
C PHE A 77 7.73 -8.39 10.01
N TRP A 78 6.71 -7.55 10.12
CA TRP A 78 6.78 -6.20 10.72
C TRP A 78 5.98 -6.05 12.01
N LYS A 79 5.69 -7.16 12.69
CA LYS A 79 4.97 -7.13 13.97
C LYS A 79 5.58 -6.19 15.01
N LYS A 80 6.92 -6.07 15.06
CA LYS A 80 7.62 -5.13 15.96
C LYS A 80 7.37 -3.65 15.66
N TYR A 81 6.94 -3.31 14.44
CA TYR A 81 6.66 -1.94 14.01
C TYR A 81 5.17 -1.57 14.11
N LEU A 82 4.31 -2.50 14.56
CA LEU A 82 2.88 -2.25 14.71
C LEU A 82 2.63 -1.22 15.82
N ILE A 83 2.08 -0.06 15.46
CA ILE A 83 1.78 1.02 16.41
C ILE A 83 0.29 1.11 16.77
N LYS A 84 -0.59 0.63 15.89
CA LYS A 84 -2.03 0.70 16.10
C LYS A 84 -2.75 -0.37 15.31
N LYS A 85 -3.72 -1.02 15.94
CA LYS A 85 -4.76 -1.80 15.27
C LYS A 85 -6.09 -1.09 15.47
N ARG A 86 -6.89 -0.98 14.41
CA ARG A 86 -8.29 -0.56 14.50
C ARG A 86 -9.17 -1.72 14.09
N ASP A 87 -9.96 -2.21 15.01
CA ASP A 87 -10.98 -3.21 14.72
C ASP A 87 -12.18 -2.53 14.06
N HIS A 88 -12.46 -2.91 12.82
CA HIS A 88 -13.64 -2.49 12.06
C HIS A 88 -14.25 -3.73 11.38
N LYS A 89 -15.54 -3.66 11.06
CA LYS A 89 -16.21 -4.67 10.23
C LYS A 89 -16.22 -4.18 8.77
N PRO A 90 -16.00 -5.05 7.78
CA PRO A 90 -15.70 -6.49 7.91
C PRO A 90 -14.25 -6.79 8.30
N PHE A 91 -13.33 -5.84 8.16
CA PHE A 91 -11.89 -6.10 8.33
C PHE A 91 -11.19 -5.11 9.27
N PRO A 92 -10.23 -5.59 10.09
CA PRO A 92 -9.35 -4.71 10.86
C PRO A 92 -8.37 -3.94 9.97
N THR A 93 -7.80 -2.87 10.51
CA THR A 93 -6.73 -2.08 9.86
C THR A 93 -5.53 -1.95 10.79
N TYR A 94 -4.35 -2.26 10.28
CA TYR A 94 -3.08 -2.25 10.99
C TYR A 94 -2.22 -1.08 10.52
N TYR A 95 -1.60 -0.37 11.46
CA TYR A 95 -0.75 0.78 11.19
C TYR A 95 0.65 0.48 11.73
N TYR A 96 1.65 0.66 10.89
CA TYR A 96 3.05 0.43 11.18
C TYR A 96 3.84 1.72 11.01
N LEU A 97 4.78 1.98 11.92
CA LEU A 97 5.75 3.05 11.79
C LEU A 97 7.13 2.41 11.68
N ILE A 98 7.74 2.54 10.49
CA ILE A 98 9.08 2.01 10.26
C ILE A 98 10.09 2.95 10.93
N THR A 99 11.01 2.41 11.71
CA THR A 99 12.05 3.18 12.42
C THR A 99 13.43 2.79 11.94
#